data_AF-A0A7Y4TLX5-F1
#
_entry.id   AF-A0A7Y4TLX5-F1
#
_cell.length_a   1.000
_cell.length_b   1.000
_cell.length_c   1.000
_cell.angle_alpha   90.00
_cell.angle_beta   90.00
_cell.angle_gamma   90.00
#
_symmetry.space_group_name_H-M   'P 1'
#
loop_
_entity.id
_entity.type
_entity.pdbx_description
1 polymer ?
#
loop_
_entity_poly.entity_id
_entity_poly.type
_entity_poly.pdbx_seq_one_letter_code
_entity_poly.pdbx_strand_id
1 'polypeptide(L)'
;MLKTKIISGVAVMAAFAAFIYTSEPVSAAGKKRSATFQVRIENISNPDGLSGLNGEKYPFAISPGVFYANSKKDQFFQEGKKADAALEAQAEDGNPDLLAKKLLTKVGSVFMGVFNKPVGSELAAPLLPGGAFEFSFTAEEGMRFNLITMFGQSNDLFYSSKQAIELFDDKGNPLTGDITEQFQLWDAGTEKNQAPGIGDEQAPRQKMANTGTAEQSVVGPVKDQFTYPNTKDVLRITITAR
;
A
#
# COMPACT_ATOMS: atom_id res chain seq x y z
N MET A 1 -3.39 -94.91 -43.11
CA MET A 1 -2.54 -94.41 -44.22
C MET A 1 -2.98 -92.99 -44.55
N LEU A 2 -2.07 -92.01 -44.40
CA LEU A 2 -1.88 -90.80 -45.23
C LEU A 2 -3.12 -89.91 -45.54
N LYS A 3 -3.18 -88.59 -45.30
CA LYS A 3 -2.17 -87.52 -45.30
C LYS A 3 -2.68 -86.31 -44.50
N THR A 4 -1.84 -85.78 -43.63
CA THR A 4 -1.89 -84.38 -43.17
C THR A 4 -1.07 -83.54 -44.17
N LYS A 5 -1.60 -82.40 -44.63
CA LYS A 5 -0.81 -81.32 -45.24
C LYS A 5 -1.02 -80.04 -44.43
N ILE A 6 0.11 -79.51 -43.98
CA ILE A 6 0.36 -78.25 -43.30
C ILE A 6 0.30 -77.09 -44.31
N ILE A 7 0.14 -75.85 -43.82
CA ILE A 7 0.61 -74.52 -44.30
C ILE A 7 -0.50 -73.50 -43.97
N SER A 8 -0.33 -72.34 -43.35
CA SER A 8 0.79 -71.65 -42.72
C SER A 8 0.18 -70.48 -41.91
N GLY A 9 0.58 -70.31 -40.65
CA GLY A 9 0.25 -69.12 -39.85
C GLY A 9 1.52 -68.35 -39.56
N VAL A 10 1.66 -67.17 -40.15
CA VAL A 10 2.76 -66.23 -39.90
C VAL A 10 2.62 -65.65 -38.49
N ALA A 11 3.64 -65.83 -37.66
CA ALA A 11 3.74 -65.16 -36.37
C ALA A 11 4.28 -63.73 -36.59
N VAL A 12 3.47 -62.72 -36.32
CA VAL A 12 3.92 -61.33 -36.18
C VAL A 12 4.23 -61.10 -34.71
N MET A 13 5.52 -61.02 -34.38
CA MET A 13 6.00 -60.59 -33.06
C MET A 13 5.86 -59.07 -32.97
N ALA A 14 4.86 -58.58 -32.24
CA ALA A 14 4.78 -57.18 -31.85
C ALA A 14 5.70 -56.94 -30.63
N ALA A 15 6.83 -56.27 -30.84
CA ALA A 15 7.66 -55.78 -29.75
C ALA A 15 6.98 -54.57 -29.09
N PHE A 16 6.44 -54.76 -27.89
CA PHE A 16 6.02 -53.65 -27.03
C PHE A 16 7.27 -53.00 -26.42
N ALA A 17 7.70 -51.86 -26.97
CA ALA A 17 8.64 -50.99 -26.28
C ALA A 17 7.91 -50.28 -25.14
N ALA A 18 8.16 -50.70 -23.90
CA ALA A 18 7.71 -49.97 -22.73
C ALA A 18 8.52 -48.67 -22.61
N PHE A 19 7.93 -47.55 -23.02
CA PHE A 19 8.43 -46.22 -22.66
C PHE A 19 8.15 -46.01 -21.17
N ILE A 20 9.18 -46.14 -20.33
CA ILE A 20 9.12 -45.67 -18.96
C ILE A 20 9.25 -44.15 -19.04
N TYR A 21 8.13 -43.44 -18.92
CA TYR A 21 8.14 -42.02 -18.56
C TYR A 21 8.60 -41.93 -17.11
N THR A 22 9.87 -41.61 -16.88
CA THR A 22 10.28 -41.07 -15.58
C THR A 22 9.70 -39.67 -15.50
N SER A 23 8.59 -39.51 -14.79
CA SER A 23 8.15 -38.19 -14.36
C SER A 23 9.28 -37.60 -13.50
N GLU A 24 9.92 -36.53 -13.95
CA GLU A 24 10.73 -35.73 -13.04
C GLU A 24 9.84 -35.32 -11.85
N PRO A 25 10.36 -35.35 -10.61
CA PRO A 25 9.60 -34.84 -9.49
C PRO A 25 9.29 -33.37 -9.80
N VAL A 26 8.01 -33.05 -9.96
CA VAL A 26 7.53 -31.67 -9.88
C VAL A 26 8.03 -31.16 -8.54
N SER A 27 9.00 -30.25 -8.58
CA SER A 27 9.53 -29.62 -7.39
C SER A 27 8.35 -29.13 -6.58
N ALA A 28 8.12 -29.71 -5.41
CA ALA A 28 7.07 -29.26 -4.52
C ALA A 28 7.32 -27.76 -4.31
N ALA A 29 6.40 -26.91 -4.77
CA ALA A 29 6.47 -25.48 -4.52
C ALA A 29 6.67 -25.34 -3.01
N GLY A 30 7.88 -24.89 -2.61
CA GLY A 30 8.25 -24.80 -1.21
C GLY A 30 7.14 -24.05 -0.48
N LYS A 31 6.73 -24.57 0.69
CA LYS A 31 5.70 -23.91 1.51
C LYS A 31 6.11 -22.45 1.68
N LYS A 32 5.30 -21.51 1.17
CA LYS A 32 5.59 -20.08 1.29
C LYS A 32 5.81 -19.72 2.74
N ARG A 33 6.88 -18.99 3.01
CA ARG A 33 7.12 -18.47 4.37
C ARG A 33 6.04 -17.46 4.72
N SER A 34 5.72 -17.38 6.01
CA SER A 34 4.80 -16.39 6.53
C SER A 34 5.38 -15.77 7.79
N ALA A 35 5.08 -14.50 8.01
CA ALA A 35 5.50 -13.74 9.18
C ALA A 35 4.38 -12.78 9.59
N THR A 36 4.34 -12.44 10.89
CA THR A 36 3.48 -11.36 11.36
C THR A 36 4.28 -10.08 11.35
N PHE A 37 3.72 -9.02 10.77
CA PHE A 37 4.33 -7.70 10.72
C PHE A 37 3.57 -6.77 11.64
N GLN A 38 4.29 -6.08 12.52
CA GLN A 38 3.78 -4.89 13.19
C GLN A 38 4.26 -3.65 12.42
N VAL A 39 3.33 -2.75 12.10
CA VAL A 39 3.65 -1.44 11.53
C VAL A 39 3.33 -0.37 12.55
N ARG A 40 4.24 0.59 12.67
CA ARG A 40 4.09 1.77 13.50
C ARG A 40 4.35 3.02 12.66
N ILE A 41 3.38 3.94 12.68
CA ILE A 41 3.41 5.22 11.98
C ILE A 41 3.48 6.30 13.05
N GLU A 42 4.51 7.13 13.05
CA GLU A 42 4.75 8.13 14.08
C GLU A 42 4.75 9.53 13.47
N ASN A 43 4.06 10.45 14.14
CA ASN A 43 4.22 11.87 13.86
C ASN A 43 5.41 12.38 14.67
N ILE A 44 6.56 12.52 14.01
CA ILE A 44 7.82 12.95 14.62
C ILE A 44 8.09 14.45 14.42
N SER A 45 7.10 15.21 13.96
CA SER A 45 7.22 16.65 13.75
C SER A 45 7.44 17.41 15.06
N ASN A 46 7.91 18.65 14.95
CA ASN A 46 8.11 19.52 16.11
C ASN A 46 6.78 19.77 16.84
N PRO A 47 6.66 19.44 18.15
CA PRO A 47 5.45 19.69 18.92
C PRO A 47 5.11 21.19 19.07
N ASP A 48 6.10 22.08 18.93
CA ASP A 48 5.88 23.53 18.91
C ASP A 48 5.30 24.04 17.59
N GLY A 49 5.11 23.16 16.59
CA GLY A 49 4.59 23.47 15.28
C GLY A 49 5.65 23.77 14.22
N LEU A 50 5.23 23.66 12.96
CA LEU A 50 5.99 24.05 11.77
C LEU A 50 5.70 25.51 11.42
N SER A 51 6.67 26.21 10.85
CA SER A 51 6.48 27.59 10.39
C SER A 51 5.79 27.61 9.02
N GLY A 52 4.64 28.26 8.95
CA GLY A 52 4.00 28.62 7.70
C GLY A 52 4.68 29.81 7.02
N LEU A 53 4.30 30.09 5.78
CA LEU A 53 4.89 31.17 4.96
C LEU A 53 4.69 32.58 5.54
N ASN A 54 3.66 32.80 6.36
CA ASN A 54 3.43 34.07 7.05
C ASN A 54 4.17 34.17 8.40
N GLY A 55 4.96 33.16 8.78
CA GLY A 55 5.66 33.06 10.05
C GLY A 55 4.81 32.50 11.21
N GLU A 56 3.51 32.31 11.01
CA GLU A 56 2.65 31.65 12.01
C GLU A 56 3.00 30.16 12.09
N LYS A 57 2.88 29.60 13.29
CA LYS A 57 3.10 28.18 13.51
C LYS A 57 1.81 27.40 13.35
N TYR A 58 1.89 26.22 12.76
CA TYR A 58 0.78 25.27 12.68
C TYR A 58 1.23 23.88 13.14
N PRO A 59 0.35 23.09 13.78
CA PRO A 59 0.67 21.72 14.13
C PRO A 59 0.62 20.84 12.88
N PHE A 60 1.65 20.05 12.63
CA PHE A 60 1.58 19.02 11.60
C PHE A 60 0.71 17.86 12.07
N ALA A 61 -0.20 17.39 11.21
CA ALA A 61 -1.09 16.30 11.50
C ALA A 61 -1.09 15.30 10.34
N ILE A 62 -1.19 14.01 10.67
CA ILE A 62 -1.34 12.91 9.70
C ILE A 62 -2.76 12.38 9.85
N SER A 63 -3.50 12.20 8.77
CA SER A 63 -4.87 11.68 8.88
C SER A 63 -4.91 10.19 9.22
N PRO A 64 -6.08 9.66 9.61
CA PRO A 64 -6.40 8.26 9.38
C PRO A 64 -6.10 7.82 7.94
N GLY A 65 -5.89 6.52 7.75
CA GLY A 65 -5.54 5.99 6.45
C GLY A 65 -5.81 4.50 6.30
N VAL A 66 -5.36 3.96 5.17
CA VAL A 66 -5.58 2.56 4.79
C VAL A 66 -4.26 1.91 4.44
N PHE A 67 -4.14 0.64 4.83
CA PHE A 67 -3.09 -0.24 4.31
C PHE A 67 -3.70 -1.48 3.67
N TYR A 68 -2.94 -2.12 2.78
CA TYR A 68 -3.18 -3.49 2.37
C TYR A 68 -1.88 -4.22 2.04
N ALA A 69 -1.92 -5.54 2.13
CA ALA A 69 -0.89 -6.44 1.66
C ALA A 69 -1.47 -7.52 0.76
N ASN A 70 -0.85 -7.72 -0.41
CA ASN A 70 -1.25 -8.75 -1.36
C ASN A 70 -0.09 -9.18 -2.29
N SER A 71 -0.30 -10.24 -3.07
CA SER A 71 0.69 -10.75 -4.03
C SER A 71 0.66 -10.03 -5.39
N LYS A 72 -0.25 -9.07 -5.58
CA LYS A 72 -0.38 -8.31 -6.82
C LYS A 72 0.62 -7.15 -6.82
N LYS A 73 0.75 -6.50 -7.97
CA LYS A 73 1.53 -5.28 -8.15
C LYS A 73 0.62 -4.06 -8.25
N ASP A 74 -0.50 -4.06 -7.53
CA ASP A 74 -1.44 -2.94 -7.55
C ASP A 74 -1.09 -1.89 -6.48
N GLN A 75 -1.56 -0.67 -6.73
CA GLN A 75 -1.39 0.50 -5.87
C GLN A 75 -2.75 1.17 -5.64
N PHE A 76 -2.80 2.12 -4.70
CA PHE A 76 -3.98 2.96 -4.45
C PHE A 76 -4.31 3.85 -5.65
N PHE A 77 -3.30 4.27 -6.41
CA PHE A 77 -3.37 5.23 -7.51
C PHE A 77 -2.37 4.86 -8.61
N GLN A 78 -2.41 5.61 -9.71
CA GLN A 78 -1.41 5.54 -10.78
C GLN A 78 -0.92 6.95 -11.09
N GLU A 79 0.40 7.17 -11.04
CA GLU A 79 1.02 8.44 -11.43
C GLU A 79 0.62 8.82 -12.87
N GLY A 80 0.26 10.08 -13.09
CA GLY A 80 -0.20 10.60 -14.38
C GLY A 80 -1.64 10.23 -14.74
N LYS A 81 -2.42 9.67 -13.81
CA LYS A 81 -3.87 9.46 -13.96
C LYS A 81 -4.65 10.33 -12.99
N LYS A 82 -5.90 10.63 -13.34
CA LYS A 82 -6.82 11.31 -12.42
C LYS A 82 -7.04 10.46 -11.17
N ALA A 83 -7.11 11.12 -10.01
CA ALA A 83 -7.65 10.52 -8.81
C ALA A 83 -9.10 10.06 -9.06
N ASP A 84 -9.51 8.99 -8.40
CA ASP A 84 -10.93 8.68 -8.30
C ASP A 84 -11.49 9.18 -6.96
N ALA A 85 -12.82 9.16 -6.83
CA ALA A 85 -13.51 9.67 -5.65
C ALA A 85 -13.05 9.03 -4.33
N ALA A 86 -12.49 7.82 -4.36
CA ALA A 86 -11.98 7.18 -3.16
C ALA A 86 -10.61 7.77 -2.76
N LEU A 87 -9.72 7.99 -3.73
CA LEU A 87 -8.46 8.67 -3.47
C LEU A 87 -8.68 10.14 -3.08
N GLU A 88 -9.59 10.83 -3.76
CA GLU A 88 -10.01 12.21 -3.47
C GLU A 88 -10.41 12.37 -2.00
N ALA A 89 -11.38 11.57 -1.52
CA ALA A 89 -11.83 11.62 -0.13
C ALA A 89 -10.72 11.34 0.91
N GLN A 90 -9.73 10.50 0.56
CA GLN A 90 -8.58 10.26 1.44
C GLN A 90 -7.57 11.41 1.41
N ALA A 91 -7.36 12.02 0.25
CA ALA A 91 -6.37 13.05 0.03
C ALA A 91 -6.84 14.43 0.49
N GLU A 92 -8.14 14.70 0.37
CA GLU A 92 -8.72 15.98 0.77
C GLU A 92 -9.16 15.99 2.24
N ASP A 93 -9.88 14.96 2.66
CA ASP A 93 -10.54 14.97 3.98
C ASP A 93 -9.87 14.03 4.99
N GLY A 94 -8.84 13.30 4.56
CA GLY A 94 -8.23 12.27 5.40
C GLY A 94 -9.20 11.12 5.71
N ASN A 95 -10.22 10.90 4.87
CA ASN A 95 -11.27 9.93 5.08
C ASN A 95 -10.98 8.59 4.35
N PRO A 96 -10.64 7.52 5.09
CA PRO A 96 -10.24 6.24 4.50
C PRO A 96 -11.41 5.36 4.02
N ASP A 97 -12.66 5.71 4.32
CA ASP A 97 -13.80 4.78 4.21
C ASP A 97 -14.06 4.33 2.78
N LEU A 98 -13.97 5.23 1.81
CA LEU A 98 -14.20 4.90 0.41
C LEU A 98 -13.08 4.02 -0.15
N LEU A 99 -11.82 4.29 0.21
CA LEU A 99 -10.69 3.43 -0.15
C LEU A 99 -10.84 2.04 0.48
N ALA A 100 -11.20 1.96 1.75
CA ALA A 100 -11.40 0.69 2.44
C ALA A 100 -12.51 -0.13 1.77
N LYS A 101 -13.67 0.49 1.48
CA LYS A 101 -14.77 -0.16 0.75
C LYS A 101 -14.35 -0.63 -0.65
N LYS A 102 -13.59 0.19 -1.39
CA LYS A 102 -13.07 -0.15 -2.72
C LYS A 102 -12.10 -1.34 -2.68
N LEU A 103 -11.30 -1.48 -1.63
CA LEU A 103 -10.37 -2.61 -1.49
C LEU A 103 -11.08 -3.91 -1.11
N LEU A 104 -12.16 -3.85 -0.33
CA LEU A 104 -12.97 -5.03 0.01
C LEU A 104 -13.60 -5.69 -1.22
N THR A 105 -13.86 -4.94 -2.29
CA THR A 105 -14.41 -5.49 -3.54
C THR A 105 -13.34 -6.07 -4.48
N LYS A 106 -12.05 -5.79 -4.24
CA LYS A 106 -10.96 -6.34 -5.04
C LYS A 106 -10.61 -7.76 -4.60
N VAL A 107 -10.84 -8.72 -5.49
CA VAL A 107 -10.33 -10.09 -5.35
C VAL A 107 -8.80 -10.05 -5.21
N GLY A 108 -8.27 -10.58 -4.10
CA GLY A 108 -6.83 -10.72 -3.87
C GLY A 108 -6.21 -9.73 -2.88
N SER A 109 -6.95 -8.76 -2.34
CA SER A 109 -6.51 -8.02 -1.14
C SER A 109 -6.61 -8.94 0.08
N VAL A 110 -5.55 -9.71 0.34
CA VAL A 110 -5.60 -10.77 1.37
C VAL A 110 -5.62 -10.19 2.78
N PHE A 111 -4.91 -9.06 2.98
CA PHE A 111 -4.88 -8.36 4.25
C PHE A 111 -5.06 -6.87 4.02
N MET A 112 -5.97 -6.24 4.75
CA MET A 112 -6.18 -4.80 4.69
C MET A 112 -6.74 -4.29 6.01
N GLY A 113 -6.59 -2.99 6.26
CA GLY A 113 -7.17 -2.36 7.43
C GLY A 113 -7.16 -0.86 7.36
N VAL A 114 -8.07 -0.26 8.12
CA VAL A 114 -8.05 1.18 8.41
C VAL A 114 -7.26 1.38 9.70
N PHE A 115 -6.29 2.29 9.67
CA PHE A 115 -5.65 2.81 10.89
C PHE A 115 -6.21 4.21 11.14
N ASN A 116 -6.88 4.39 12.26
CA ASN A 116 -7.54 5.66 12.58
C ASN A 116 -7.51 6.03 14.07
N LYS A 117 -7.12 5.11 14.96
CA LYS A 117 -7.04 5.34 16.40
C LYS A 117 -5.58 5.50 16.84
N PRO A 118 -5.18 6.68 17.33
CA PRO A 118 -3.86 6.84 17.92
C PRO A 118 -3.64 5.86 19.09
N VAL A 119 -2.40 5.41 19.29
CA VAL A 119 -2.03 4.55 20.42
C VAL A 119 -2.45 5.23 21.73
N GLY A 120 -3.19 4.49 22.56
CA GLY A 120 -3.75 5.01 23.82
C GLY A 120 -5.10 5.72 23.69
N SER A 121 -5.68 5.78 22.48
CA SER A 121 -7.02 6.32 22.23
C SER A 121 -7.98 5.24 21.74
N GLU A 122 -9.23 5.31 22.19
CA GLU A 122 -10.33 4.50 21.65
C GLU A 122 -11.10 5.18 20.51
N LEU A 123 -10.85 6.47 20.30
CA LEU A 123 -11.52 7.29 19.29
C LEU A 123 -10.64 7.46 18.05
N ALA A 124 -11.30 7.48 16.89
CA ALA A 124 -10.66 7.83 15.64
C ALA A 124 -10.29 9.32 15.64
N ALA A 125 -9.06 9.65 15.26
CA ALA A 125 -8.58 11.02 15.21
C ALA A 125 -7.34 11.15 14.31
N PRO A 126 -7.06 12.36 13.78
CA PRO A 126 -5.75 12.67 13.22
C PRO A 126 -4.61 12.46 14.22
N LEU A 127 -3.44 12.11 13.72
CA LEU A 127 -2.23 11.91 14.49
C LEU A 127 -1.47 13.22 14.65
N LEU A 128 -1.49 13.77 15.86
CA LEU A 128 -0.77 14.98 16.26
C LEU A 128 0.69 14.68 16.64
N PRO A 129 1.56 15.71 16.75
CA PRO A 129 2.97 15.53 17.06
C PRO A 129 3.21 14.68 18.31
N GLY A 130 4.13 13.72 18.22
CA GLY A 130 4.45 12.74 19.27
C GLY A 130 3.50 11.53 19.34
N GLY A 131 2.39 11.54 18.59
CA GLY A 131 1.48 10.40 18.50
C GLY A 131 1.99 9.29 17.57
N ALA A 132 1.43 8.08 17.74
CA ALA A 132 1.58 7.00 16.78
C ALA A 132 0.26 6.30 16.43
N PHE A 133 0.15 5.78 15.20
CA PHE A 133 -0.74 4.66 14.88
C PHE A 133 0.05 3.36 14.90
N GLU A 134 -0.59 2.27 15.32
CA GLU A 134 0.05 0.95 15.37
C GLU A 134 -0.96 -0.14 15.02
N PHE A 135 -0.54 -1.09 14.18
CA PHE A 135 -1.35 -2.24 13.79
C PHE A 135 -0.48 -3.43 13.41
N SER A 136 -1.10 -4.60 13.23
CA SER A 136 -0.39 -5.81 12.80
C SER A 136 -1.18 -6.59 11.77
N PHE A 137 -0.47 -7.29 10.90
CA PHE A 137 -1.05 -8.20 9.91
C PHE A 137 -0.08 -9.35 9.63
N THR A 138 -0.61 -10.51 9.26
CA THR A 138 0.21 -11.62 8.77
C THR A 138 0.34 -11.51 7.25
N ALA A 139 1.50 -11.84 6.69
CA ALA A 139 1.68 -11.93 5.24
C ALA A 139 2.56 -13.12 4.87
N GLU A 140 2.53 -13.47 3.58
CA GLU A 140 3.32 -14.55 3.01
C GLU A 140 4.37 -14.02 2.04
N GLU A 141 5.41 -14.83 1.81
CA GLU A 141 6.44 -14.58 0.81
C GLU A 141 5.84 -14.29 -0.58
N GLY A 142 6.33 -13.21 -1.19
CA GLY A 142 5.83 -12.65 -2.45
C GLY A 142 4.66 -11.68 -2.31
N MET A 143 4.18 -11.41 -1.09
CA MET A 143 3.27 -10.30 -0.84
C MET A 143 4.02 -8.97 -0.69
N ARG A 144 3.34 -7.90 -1.08
CA ARG A 144 3.80 -6.52 -0.98
C ARG A 144 2.84 -5.70 -0.12
N PHE A 145 3.38 -4.74 0.60
CA PHE A 145 2.66 -3.80 1.47
C PHE A 145 2.48 -2.44 0.79
N ASN A 146 1.28 -1.88 0.92
CA ASN A 146 0.95 -0.52 0.52
C ASN A 146 0.25 0.19 1.68
N LEU A 147 0.51 1.49 1.80
CA LEU A 147 -0.11 2.36 2.78
C LEU A 147 -0.36 3.75 2.17
N ILE A 148 -1.45 4.40 2.59
CA ILE A 148 -1.78 5.78 2.23
C ILE A 148 -2.33 6.55 3.45
N THR A 149 -1.93 7.80 3.59
CA THR A 149 -2.44 8.75 4.60
C THR A 149 -2.27 10.19 4.12
N MET A 150 -3.18 11.09 4.50
CA MET A 150 -3.14 12.50 4.11
C MET A 150 -2.07 13.28 4.88
N PHE A 151 -1.46 14.25 4.20
CA PHE A 151 -0.84 15.41 4.85
C PHE A 151 -1.96 16.33 5.33
N GLY A 152 -2.32 16.29 6.62
CA GLY A 152 -3.55 16.92 7.11
C GLY A 152 -3.63 18.45 7.02
N GLN A 153 -2.50 19.12 6.78
CA GLN A 153 -2.41 20.58 6.61
C GLN A 153 -2.21 20.94 5.13
N SER A 154 -2.95 20.27 4.24
CA SER A 154 -2.93 20.45 2.79
C SER A 154 -4.34 20.38 2.22
N ASN A 155 -4.47 20.72 0.93
CA ASN A 155 -5.72 20.64 0.19
C ASN A 155 -6.00 19.21 -0.25
N ASP A 156 -5.04 18.56 -0.91
CA ASP A 156 -5.21 17.20 -1.44
C ASP A 156 -3.91 16.38 -1.46
N LEU A 157 -2.97 16.67 -0.54
CA LEU A 157 -1.68 15.99 -0.51
C LEU A 157 -1.69 14.77 0.40
N PHE A 158 -0.97 13.72 -0.01
CA PHE A 158 -0.92 12.46 0.74
C PHE A 158 0.45 11.77 0.67
N TYR A 159 0.76 11.00 1.70
CA TYR A 159 1.93 10.12 1.74
C TYR A 159 1.57 8.72 1.27
N SER A 160 2.36 8.20 0.33
CA SER A 160 2.32 6.80 -0.07
C SER A 160 3.65 6.40 -0.70
N SER A 161 3.92 5.09 -0.74
CA SER A 161 5.12 4.57 -1.37
C SER A 161 5.02 4.62 -2.89
N LYS A 162 6.12 4.95 -3.57
CA LYS A 162 6.14 4.98 -5.04
C LYS A 162 5.90 3.62 -5.67
N GLN A 163 6.33 2.57 -4.99
CA GLN A 163 6.07 1.19 -5.37
C GLN A 163 5.58 0.43 -4.13
N ALA A 164 4.81 -0.63 -4.35
CA ALA A 164 4.43 -1.54 -3.28
C ALA A 164 5.69 -2.17 -2.67
N ILE A 165 5.76 -2.21 -1.34
CA ILE A 165 6.96 -2.58 -0.57
C ILE A 165 7.02 -4.10 -0.43
N GLU A 166 8.09 -4.74 -0.91
CA GLU A 166 8.29 -6.19 -0.73
C GLU A 166 8.42 -6.53 0.76
N LEU A 167 7.63 -7.48 1.25
CA LEU A 167 7.62 -7.87 2.67
C LEU A 167 8.66 -8.92 3.02
N PHE A 168 9.28 -9.54 2.02
CA PHE A 168 10.34 -10.54 2.17
C PHE A 168 11.45 -10.26 1.15
N ASP A 169 12.70 -10.47 1.54
CA ASP A 169 13.84 -10.38 0.61
C ASP A 169 13.95 -11.62 -0.30
N ASP A 170 14.88 -11.61 -1.25
CA ASP A 170 15.12 -12.73 -2.18
C ASP A 170 15.54 -14.05 -1.49
N LYS A 171 15.92 -13.98 -0.21
CA LYS A 171 16.26 -15.15 0.62
C LYS A 171 15.08 -15.60 1.49
N GLY A 172 13.93 -14.94 1.38
CA GLY A 172 12.72 -15.18 2.16
C GLY A 172 12.82 -14.70 3.62
N ASN A 173 13.70 -13.76 3.95
CA ASN A 173 13.74 -13.12 5.27
C ASN A 173 12.66 -12.02 5.32
N PRO A 174 11.86 -11.95 6.39
CA PRO A 174 10.83 -10.93 6.50
C PRO A 174 11.43 -9.55 6.76
N LEU A 175 10.84 -8.52 6.14
CA LEU A 175 11.26 -7.13 6.26
C LEU A 175 11.13 -6.63 7.71
N THR A 176 12.20 -6.03 8.23
CA THR A 176 12.21 -5.32 9.52
C THR A 176 13.09 -4.08 9.39
N GLY A 177 12.61 -2.93 9.83
CA GLY A 177 13.36 -1.68 9.84
C GLY A 177 12.49 -0.43 9.66
N ASP A 178 13.18 0.71 9.56
CA ASP A 178 12.57 1.99 9.14
C ASP A 178 12.40 1.98 7.62
N ILE A 179 11.17 2.22 7.17
CA ILE A 179 10.78 2.22 5.75
C ILE A 179 10.34 3.61 5.27
N THR A 180 10.57 4.66 6.07
CA THR A 180 10.13 6.04 5.81
C THR A 180 10.61 6.56 4.45
N GLU A 181 11.85 6.26 4.07
CA GLU A 181 12.46 6.70 2.79
C GLU A 181 11.77 6.09 1.56
N GLN A 182 10.91 5.08 1.74
CA GLN A 182 10.10 4.53 0.64
C GLN A 182 8.84 5.33 0.36
N PHE A 183 8.47 6.25 1.27
CA PHE A 183 7.29 7.10 1.19
C PHE A 183 7.68 8.50 0.70
N GLN A 184 6.84 9.05 -0.16
CA GLN A 184 6.96 10.43 -0.62
C GLN A 184 5.61 11.13 -0.56
N LEU A 185 5.66 12.45 -0.63
CA LEU A 185 4.47 13.29 -0.70
C LEU A 185 3.98 13.36 -2.14
N TRP A 186 2.69 13.11 -2.32
CA TRP A 186 1.98 13.13 -3.59
C TRP A 186 0.89 14.18 -3.53
N ASP A 187 0.52 14.65 -4.71
CA ASP A 187 -0.59 15.52 -5.01
C ASP A 187 -1.67 14.70 -5.74
N ALA A 188 -2.92 14.76 -5.29
CA ALA A 188 -4.02 14.01 -5.91
C ALA A 188 -4.50 14.65 -7.22
N GLY A 189 -4.28 15.96 -7.37
CA GLY A 189 -4.67 16.76 -8.52
C GLY A 189 -6.16 17.08 -8.57
N THR A 190 -6.80 17.17 -7.40
CA THR A 190 -8.26 17.36 -7.23
C THR A 190 -8.62 18.73 -6.67
N GLU A 191 -7.80 19.33 -5.81
CA GLU A 191 -7.97 20.70 -5.31
C GLU A 191 -6.71 21.56 -5.56
N LYS A 192 -6.89 22.86 -5.74
CA LYS A 192 -5.76 23.78 -5.89
C LYS A 192 -5.02 23.92 -4.57
N ASN A 193 -3.74 23.60 -4.58
CA ASN A 193 -2.90 23.77 -3.39
C ASN A 193 -2.86 25.21 -2.90
N GLN A 194 -2.90 25.34 -1.58
CA GLN A 194 -2.62 26.55 -0.82
C GLN A 194 -1.43 26.31 0.13
N ALA A 195 -0.88 27.39 0.68
CA ALA A 195 0.27 27.32 1.58
C ALA A 195 -0.04 26.39 2.78
N PRO A 196 0.80 25.37 3.06
CA PRO A 196 0.51 24.36 4.08
C PRO A 196 0.32 25.00 5.45
N GLY A 197 -0.74 24.60 6.14
CA GLY A 197 -1.09 25.12 7.45
C GLY A 197 -1.53 26.59 7.47
N ILE A 198 -1.87 27.18 6.32
CA ILE A 198 -2.40 28.55 6.22
C ILE A 198 -3.68 28.59 5.38
N GLY A 199 -3.71 27.87 4.26
CA GLY A 199 -4.84 27.85 3.32
C GLY A 199 -6.19 27.63 4.00
N ASP A 200 -7.18 28.46 3.67
CA ASP A 200 -8.54 28.40 4.22
C ASP A 200 -9.38 27.25 3.66
N GLU A 201 -8.97 26.70 2.52
CA GLU A 201 -9.58 25.55 1.87
C GLU A 201 -8.88 24.23 2.27
N GLN A 202 -8.02 24.20 3.28
CA GLN A 202 -7.47 22.94 3.80
C GLN A 202 -8.47 22.30 4.76
N ALA A 203 -8.58 20.96 4.77
CA ALA A 203 -9.60 20.25 5.55
C ALA A 203 -9.79 20.70 7.01
N PRO A 204 -8.74 21.02 7.80
CA PRO A 204 -8.93 21.51 9.17
C PRO A 204 -9.69 22.85 9.28
N ARG A 205 -9.81 23.61 8.19
CA ARG A 205 -10.43 24.95 8.13
C ARG A 205 -11.69 24.98 7.26
N GLN A 206 -11.92 23.95 6.45
CA GLN A 206 -13.15 23.81 5.71
C GLN A 206 -14.34 23.58 6.66
N LYS A 207 -15.52 24.12 6.30
CA LYS A 207 -16.76 23.92 7.07
C LYS A 207 -17.40 22.56 6.82
N MET A 208 -17.16 22.00 5.64
CA MET A 208 -17.66 20.71 5.19
C MET A 208 -16.57 20.05 4.36
N ALA A 209 -16.58 18.72 4.30
CA ALA A 209 -15.68 17.94 3.47
C ALA A 209 -15.83 18.29 1.98
N ASN A 210 -14.74 18.18 1.21
CA ASN A 210 -14.68 18.39 -0.25
C ASN A 210 -15.29 19.76 -0.66
N THR A 211 -14.72 20.85 -0.13
CA THR A 211 -15.19 22.22 -0.43
C THR A 211 -14.12 23.18 -0.95
N GLY A 212 -12.90 22.72 -1.20
CA GLY A 212 -11.84 23.55 -1.75
C GLY A 212 -12.02 23.79 -3.23
N THR A 213 -11.24 24.73 -3.75
CA THR A 213 -11.29 25.10 -5.16
C THR A 213 -10.76 23.94 -5.99
N ALA A 214 -11.67 23.24 -6.67
CA ALA A 214 -11.31 22.12 -7.52
C ALA A 214 -10.29 22.49 -8.61
N GLU A 215 -9.43 21.53 -8.92
CA GLU A 215 -8.64 21.49 -10.14
C GLU A 215 -8.91 20.20 -10.94
N GLN A 216 -8.25 20.04 -12.07
CA GLN A 216 -8.47 18.91 -12.99
C GLN A 216 -7.14 18.34 -13.46
N SER A 217 -6.22 18.19 -12.52
CA SER A 217 -4.88 17.67 -12.76
C SER A 217 -4.87 16.14 -12.67
N VAL A 218 -3.68 15.56 -12.55
CA VAL A 218 -3.45 14.13 -12.40
C VAL A 218 -2.54 13.88 -11.21
N VAL A 219 -2.67 12.71 -10.60
CA VAL A 219 -1.86 12.30 -9.46
C VAL A 219 -0.38 12.34 -9.82
N GLY A 220 0.44 12.99 -8.99
CA GLY A 220 1.88 13.12 -9.22
C GLY A 220 2.65 13.58 -7.99
N PRO A 221 4.00 13.60 -8.06
CA PRO A 221 4.79 14.25 -7.03
C PRO A 221 4.42 15.73 -6.95
N VAL A 222 4.39 16.30 -5.75
CA VAL A 222 4.07 17.72 -5.52
C VAL A 222 5.03 18.61 -6.32
N LYS A 223 4.48 19.45 -7.20
CA LYS A 223 5.23 20.34 -8.11
C LYS A 223 4.70 21.76 -8.05
N ASP A 224 4.85 22.25 -6.82
CA ASP A 224 4.42 23.49 -6.22
C ASP A 224 5.22 24.78 -6.36
N GLN A 225 4.67 25.90 -5.89
CA GLN A 225 5.44 27.05 -5.39
C GLN A 225 5.67 27.01 -3.87
N PHE A 226 4.99 26.14 -3.13
CA PHE A 226 5.09 26.05 -1.67
C PHE A 226 6.23 25.14 -1.23
N THR A 227 6.63 25.29 0.03
CA THR A 227 7.65 24.45 0.67
C THR A 227 6.97 23.56 1.70
N TYR A 228 7.29 22.27 1.64
CA TYR A 228 6.79 21.26 2.54
C TYR A 228 7.92 20.72 3.41
N PRO A 229 7.65 20.28 4.65
CA PRO A 229 8.66 19.59 5.45
C PRO A 229 9.13 18.33 4.73
N ASN A 230 10.40 17.95 4.90
CA ASN A 230 10.86 16.65 4.42
C ASN A 230 10.09 15.54 5.14
N THR A 231 9.71 14.48 4.43
CA THR A 231 8.96 13.35 4.99
C THR A 231 9.59 12.84 6.30
N LYS A 232 10.91 12.61 6.31
CA LYS A 232 11.65 12.08 7.47
C LYS A 232 11.76 13.03 8.67
N ASP A 233 11.37 14.30 8.51
CA ASP A 233 11.37 15.28 9.60
C ASP A 233 10.02 15.32 10.33
N VAL A 234 8.97 14.70 9.76
CA VAL A 234 7.59 14.78 10.29
C VAL A 234 6.88 13.44 10.40
N LEU A 235 7.30 12.46 9.62
CA LEU A 235 6.73 11.13 9.54
C LEU A 235 7.83 10.09 9.73
N ARG A 236 7.58 9.09 10.57
CA ARG A 236 8.38 7.86 10.62
C ARG A 236 7.47 6.66 10.46
N ILE A 237 7.85 5.74 9.59
CA ILE A 237 7.15 4.46 9.41
C ILE A 237 8.15 3.33 9.63
N THR A 238 7.89 2.51 10.65
CA THR A 238 8.67 1.31 10.93
C THR A 238 7.83 0.06 10.73
N ILE A 239 8.46 -1.00 10.28
CA ILE A 239 7.88 -2.34 10.18
C ILE A 239 8.77 -3.33 10.94
N THR A 240 8.17 -4.21 11.73
CA THR A 240 8.88 -5.23 12.50
C THR A 240 8.24 -6.58 12.28
N ALA A 241 9.01 -7.53 11.79
CA ALA A 241 8.60 -8.93 11.73
C ALA A 241 8.64 -9.55 13.14
N ARG A 242 7.61 -10.33 13.47
CA ARG A 242 7.41 -11.04 14.74
C ARG A 242 7.22 -12.53 14.50
#